data_AF-A0A4R2RN03-F1
#
_entry.id   AF-A0A4R2RN03-F1
#
_cell.length_a   1.000
_cell.length_b   1.000
_cell.length_c   1.000
_cell.angle_alpha   90.00
_cell.angle_beta   90.00
_cell.angle_gamma   90.00
#
_symmetry.space_group_name_H-M   'P 1'
#
loop_
_entity.id
_entity.type
_entity.pdbx_description
1 polymer ?
#
loop_
_entity_poly.entity_id
_entity_poly.type
_entity_poly.pdbx_seq_one_letter_code
_entity_poly.pdbx_strand_id
1 'polypeptide(L)'
;MNYVAEIIGFSEMIEEEVIVSISGFRLVGMISALGPPIDLEVGKKYLVELDLWVEGDDPIKESSSQKKEMFNIAGKYKHILTGWLDFENGQLESSLAFYLGKGELYDIWYLEDKYVDVMVDRIDIAFMKPVMETITLYSSVGQKELDLIRASHYCAFPPRLSFQPMFYPILNEEYAIQIARDWNAIEEECDYVGYVTRFQVRKEFINRYTVQTVVGIGHQEYWIPAEDLEEFNQHIEGVIEVIAEFR
;
A
#
# COMPACT_ATOMS: atom_id res chain seq x y z
N MET A 1 -1.40 -2.52 -16.17
CA MET A 1 -0.38 -3.04 -15.21
C MET A 1 -0.42 -2.12 -14.01
N ASN A 2 -0.39 -2.66 -12.79
CA ASN A 2 -0.54 -1.84 -11.58
C ASN A 2 0.80 -1.47 -10.97
N TYR A 3 0.92 -0.20 -10.56
CA TYR A 3 2.06 0.36 -9.85
C TYR A 3 1.61 1.01 -8.55
N VAL A 4 2.54 1.15 -7.60
CA VAL A 4 2.36 2.05 -6.45
C VAL A 4 3.05 3.36 -6.77
N ALA A 5 2.28 4.45 -6.80
CA ALA A 5 2.77 5.79 -7.06
C ALA A 5 2.59 6.68 -5.83
N GLU A 6 3.67 7.31 -5.38
CA GLU A 6 3.60 8.41 -4.41
C GLU A 6 3.42 9.73 -5.14
N ILE A 7 2.42 10.53 -4.76
CA ILE A 7 2.23 11.86 -5.35
C ILE A 7 3.27 12.80 -4.77
N ILE A 8 4.12 13.37 -5.63
CA ILE A 8 5.16 14.31 -5.24
C ILE A 8 4.67 15.76 -5.37
N GLY A 9 3.72 16.01 -6.27
CA GLY A 9 3.13 17.33 -6.45
C GLY A 9 2.20 17.39 -7.65
N PHE A 10 1.53 18.52 -7.78
CA PHE A 10 0.69 18.89 -8.92
C PHE A 10 1.31 20.10 -9.62
N SER A 11 0.93 20.31 -10.88
CA SER A 11 1.32 21.52 -11.61
C SER A 11 0.50 22.73 -11.16
N GLU A 12 1.13 23.91 -11.12
CA GLU A 12 0.42 25.17 -10.88
C GLU A 12 -0.27 25.71 -12.16
N MET A 13 0.08 25.16 -13.33
CA MET A 13 -0.39 25.66 -14.63
C MET A 13 -1.41 24.74 -15.31
N ILE A 14 -1.35 23.42 -15.06
CA ILE A 14 -2.25 22.43 -15.65
C ILE A 14 -2.86 21.58 -14.55
N GLU A 15 -4.18 21.65 -14.40
CA GLU A 15 -4.91 20.99 -13.30
C GLU A 15 -4.73 19.47 -13.30
N GLU A 16 -4.71 18.86 -14.49
CA GLU A 16 -4.56 17.41 -14.62
C GLU A 16 -3.11 16.94 -14.56
N GLU A 17 -2.10 17.83 -14.55
CA GLU A 17 -0.70 17.43 -14.50
C GLU A 17 -0.29 17.03 -13.07
N VAL A 18 0.22 15.81 -12.94
CA VAL A 18 0.70 15.26 -11.68
C VAL A 18 2.13 14.76 -11.81
N ILE A 19 2.88 14.92 -10.74
CA ILE A 19 4.23 14.42 -10.59
C ILE A 19 4.20 13.31 -9.55
N VAL A 20 4.63 12.11 -9.94
CA VAL A 20 4.64 10.93 -9.06
C VAL A 20 6.03 10.32 -8.94
N SER A 21 6.26 9.57 -7.87
CA SER A 21 7.37 8.63 -7.76
C SER A 21 6.86 7.20 -7.84
N ILE A 22 7.39 6.42 -8.77
CA ILE A 22 7.08 5.00 -8.95
C ILE A 22 8.39 4.22 -8.93
N SER A 23 8.54 3.28 -8.00
CA SER A 23 9.78 2.49 -7.85
C SER A 23 11.05 3.34 -7.75
N GLY A 24 10.96 4.54 -7.18
CA GLY A 24 12.07 5.50 -7.07
C GLY A 24 12.29 6.39 -8.29
N PHE A 25 11.57 6.16 -9.40
CA PHE A 25 11.62 7.01 -10.59
C PHE A 25 10.60 8.14 -10.49
N ARG A 26 11.04 9.36 -10.76
CA ARG A 26 10.15 10.52 -10.89
C ARG A 26 9.52 10.50 -12.28
N LEU A 27 8.19 10.55 -12.33
CA LEU A 27 7.41 10.56 -13.56
C LEU A 27 6.46 11.76 -13.55
N VAL A 28 6.36 12.44 -14.70
CA VAL A 28 5.35 13.47 -14.95
C VAL A 28 4.28 12.84 -15.84
N GLY A 29 3.02 12.97 -15.47
CA GLY A 29 1.90 12.42 -16.23
C GLY A 29 0.65 13.26 -16.08
N MET A 30 -0.42 12.83 -16.75
CA MET A 30 -1.73 13.45 -16.62
C MET A 30 -2.67 12.53 -15.85
N ILE A 31 -3.47 13.10 -14.96
CA ILE A 31 -4.51 12.38 -14.22
C ILE A 31 -5.56 11.92 -15.22
N SER A 32 -5.77 10.60 -15.30
CA SER A 32 -6.81 10.01 -16.13
C SER A 32 -8.17 10.10 -15.43
N ALA A 33 -9.20 10.48 -16.19
CA ALA A 33 -10.59 10.50 -15.72
C ALA A 33 -11.21 9.09 -15.58
N LEU A 34 -10.48 8.03 -15.90
CA LEU A 34 -10.96 6.64 -15.81
C LEU A 34 -10.96 6.07 -14.38
N GLY A 35 -10.38 6.79 -13.41
CA GLY A 35 -10.38 6.39 -12.01
C GLY A 35 -11.68 6.77 -11.27
N PRO A 36 -11.98 6.12 -10.12
CA PRO A 36 -13.02 6.63 -9.21
C PRO A 36 -12.67 8.04 -8.72
N PRO A 37 -13.66 8.85 -8.32
CA PRO A 37 -13.40 10.16 -7.73
C PRO A 37 -12.66 9.96 -6.40
N ILE A 38 -11.36 10.28 -6.41
CA ILE A 38 -10.48 10.18 -5.24
C ILE A 38 -9.85 11.55 -5.04
N ASP A 39 -9.87 12.03 -3.79
CA ASP A 39 -9.11 13.20 -3.40
C ASP A 39 -7.62 12.84 -3.36
N LEU A 40 -6.87 13.38 -4.32
CA LEU A 40 -5.45 13.10 -4.48
C LEU A 40 -4.62 14.05 -3.61
N GLU A 41 -3.84 13.47 -2.70
CA GLU A 41 -3.00 14.19 -1.75
C GLU A 41 -1.51 13.98 -2.00
N VAL A 42 -0.72 15.06 -1.92
CA VAL A 42 0.75 15.01 -1.96
C VAL A 42 1.29 14.23 -0.75
N GLY A 43 2.28 13.37 -1.01
CA GLY A 43 2.93 12.49 -0.03
C GLY A 43 2.15 11.19 0.24
N LYS A 44 0.93 11.04 -0.27
CA LYS A 44 0.17 9.78 -0.20
C LYS A 44 0.52 8.88 -1.39
N LYS A 45 0.39 7.57 -1.15
CA LYS A 45 0.63 6.53 -2.16
C LYS A 45 -0.68 5.99 -2.68
N TYR A 46 -0.71 5.65 -3.96
CA TYR A 46 -1.90 5.13 -4.65
C TYR A 46 -1.52 3.97 -5.54
N LEU A 47 -2.45 3.02 -5.69
CA LEU A 47 -2.39 2.03 -6.75
C LEU A 47 -2.81 2.73 -8.05
N VAL A 48 -1.96 2.66 -9.07
CA VAL A 48 -2.18 3.33 -10.35
C VAL A 48 -1.97 2.41 -11.54
N GLU A 49 -2.63 2.71 -12.65
CA GLU A 49 -2.30 2.20 -13.97
C GLU A 49 -1.70 3.31 -14.84
N LEU A 50 -0.77 2.93 -15.72
CA LEU A 50 -0.10 3.83 -16.63
C LEU A 50 -0.46 3.48 -18.06
N ASP A 51 -0.93 4.46 -18.81
CA ASP A 51 -1.27 4.34 -20.23
C ASP A 51 -0.43 5.32 -21.04
N LEU A 52 0.12 4.84 -22.16
CA LEU A 52 0.93 5.67 -23.06
C LEU A 52 0.06 6.25 -24.17
N TRP A 53 0.16 7.56 -24.37
CA TRP A 53 -0.33 8.23 -25.57
C TRP A 53 0.85 8.49 -26.50
N VAL A 54 0.81 7.80 -27.63
CA VAL A 54 1.86 7.80 -28.65
C VAL A 54 1.22 8.24 -29.96
N GLU A 55 1.58 9.41 -30.47
CA GLU A 55 1.08 9.97 -31.73
C GLU A 55 2.24 10.40 -32.65
N GLY A 56 1.91 10.56 -33.93
CA GLY A 56 2.83 11.07 -34.96
C GLY A 56 3.42 10.01 -35.87
N ASP A 57 4.32 10.46 -36.75
CA ASP A 57 4.98 9.60 -37.74
C ASP A 57 6.18 8.88 -37.11
N ASP A 58 6.19 7.54 -37.18
CA ASP A 58 7.25 6.65 -36.71
C ASP A 58 7.70 6.90 -35.25
N PRO A 59 6.78 6.81 -34.28
CA PRO A 59 7.07 7.15 -32.88
C PRO A 59 7.94 6.11 -32.16
N ILE A 60 8.13 4.92 -32.76
CA ILE A 60 8.89 3.81 -32.19
C ILE A 60 9.98 3.41 -33.18
N LYS A 61 11.24 3.49 -32.75
CA LYS A 61 12.39 3.16 -33.60
C LYS A 61 13.42 2.32 -32.84
N GLU A 62 14.26 1.60 -33.57
CA GLU A 62 15.39 0.88 -32.98
C GLU A 62 16.33 1.86 -32.24
N SER A 63 16.68 1.52 -31.00
CA SER A 63 17.59 2.32 -30.18
C SER A 63 19.03 1.85 -30.36
N SER A 64 19.96 2.80 -30.37
CA SER A 64 21.39 2.50 -30.25
C SER A 64 21.81 2.17 -28.80
N SER A 65 20.92 2.41 -27.83
CA SER A 65 21.17 2.13 -26.41
C SER A 65 20.56 0.78 -26.02
N GLN A 66 21.30 0.00 -25.22
CA GLN A 66 20.82 -1.25 -24.62
C GLN A 66 20.46 -1.07 -23.14
N LYS A 67 19.97 0.13 -22.79
CA LYS A 67 19.60 0.48 -21.42
C LYS A 67 18.11 0.75 -21.32
N LYS A 68 17.55 0.43 -20.15
CA LYS A 68 16.17 0.70 -19.78
C LYS A 68 16.09 2.06 -19.09
N GLU A 69 15.77 3.09 -19.85
CA GLU A 69 15.85 4.49 -19.40
C GLU A 69 14.61 5.27 -19.80
N MET A 70 14.24 6.26 -18.99
CA MET A 70 13.12 7.16 -19.24
C MET A 70 13.58 8.59 -19.03
N PHE A 71 13.33 9.44 -20.02
CA PHE A 71 13.68 10.86 -19.97
C PHE A 71 12.44 11.71 -20.22
N ASN A 72 12.16 12.64 -19.31
CA ASN A 72 11.18 13.71 -19.57
C ASN A 72 11.84 14.80 -20.44
N ILE A 73 11.15 15.24 -21.49
CA ILE A 73 11.62 16.33 -22.33
C ILE A 73 11.28 17.65 -21.65
N ALA A 74 12.29 18.35 -21.16
CA ALA A 74 12.15 19.59 -20.39
C ALA A 74 11.18 20.60 -21.04
N GLY A 75 10.21 21.07 -20.26
CA GLY A 75 9.19 22.01 -20.69
C GLY A 75 8.03 21.40 -21.50
N LYS A 76 7.94 20.07 -21.59
CA LYS A 76 6.84 19.34 -22.24
C LYS A 76 6.43 18.11 -21.42
N TYR A 77 5.20 17.64 -21.65
CA TYR A 77 4.65 16.36 -21.17
C TYR A 77 5.22 15.12 -21.86
N LYS A 78 6.13 15.34 -22.82
CA LYS A 78 6.67 14.31 -23.67
C LYS A 78 7.78 13.54 -22.97
N HIS A 79 7.82 12.25 -23.23
CA HIS A 79 8.83 11.35 -22.69
C HIS A 79 9.53 10.61 -23.84
N ILE A 80 10.80 10.29 -23.62
CA ILE A 80 11.50 9.29 -24.41
C ILE A 80 11.70 8.08 -23.52
N LEU A 81 11.10 6.96 -23.91
CA LEU A 81 11.25 5.68 -23.22
C LEU A 81 12.17 4.80 -24.05
N THR A 82 13.33 4.45 -23.50
CA THR A 82 14.21 3.44 -24.10
C THR A 82 14.03 2.13 -23.34
N GLY A 83 13.78 1.05 -24.05
CA GLY A 83 13.50 -0.24 -23.42
C GLY A 83 13.51 -1.41 -24.39
N TRP A 84 13.40 -2.61 -23.83
CA TRP A 84 13.26 -3.84 -24.60
C TRP A 84 11.80 -4.03 -25.02
N LEU A 85 11.56 -4.33 -26.29
CA LEU A 85 10.21 -4.56 -26.81
C LEU A 85 9.86 -6.05 -26.73
N ASP A 86 8.95 -6.40 -25.82
CA ASP A 86 8.42 -7.75 -25.63
C ASP A 86 7.12 -7.93 -26.45
N PHE A 87 7.26 -8.60 -27.59
CA PHE A 87 6.15 -8.90 -28.49
C PHE A 87 5.19 -9.95 -27.93
N GLU A 88 5.70 -10.91 -27.14
CA GLU A 88 4.90 -11.99 -26.59
C GLU A 88 3.84 -11.43 -25.62
N ASN A 89 4.23 -10.45 -24.80
CA ASN A 89 3.37 -9.83 -23.82
C ASN A 89 2.77 -8.49 -24.27
N GLY A 90 3.22 -7.93 -25.40
CA GLY A 90 2.74 -6.64 -25.89
C GLY A 90 3.24 -5.48 -25.02
N GLN A 91 4.47 -5.55 -24.53
CA GLN A 91 5.01 -4.65 -23.51
C GLN A 91 6.31 -3.99 -23.94
N LEU A 92 6.52 -2.76 -23.47
CA LEU A 92 7.82 -2.12 -23.47
C LEU A 92 8.41 -2.22 -22.05
N GLU A 93 9.53 -2.93 -21.92
CA GLU A 93 10.30 -3.00 -20.68
C GLU A 93 11.35 -1.88 -20.63
N SER A 94 10.96 -0.72 -20.12
CA SER A 94 11.86 0.42 -19.84
C SER A 94 12.20 0.50 -18.34
N SER A 95 12.50 1.69 -17.80
CA SER A 95 12.65 1.90 -16.35
C SER A 95 11.39 1.49 -15.58
N LEU A 96 10.23 1.60 -16.24
CA LEU A 96 8.96 0.97 -15.90
C LEU A 96 8.52 0.12 -17.10
N ALA A 97 7.61 -0.82 -16.86
CA ALA A 97 7.00 -1.59 -17.94
C ALA A 97 5.68 -0.93 -18.36
N PHE A 98 5.43 -0.89 -19.66
CA PHE A 98 4.23 -0.29 -20.22
C PHE A 98 3.57 -1.26 -21.19
N TYR A 99 2.24 -1.33 -21.14
CA TYR A 99 1.48 -2.09 -22.11
C TYR A 99 1.29 -1.25 -23.37
N LEU A 100 1.71 -1.77 -24.52
CA LEU A 100 1.49 -1.15 -25.84
C LEU A 100 0.31 -1.77 -26.59
N GLY A 101 -0.08 -2.98 -26.22
CA GLY A 101 -1.09 -3.74 -26.96
C GLY A 101 -0.52 -4.47 -28.17
N LYS A 102 -0.98 -5.69 -28.41
CA LYS A 102 -0.48 -6.52 -29.51
C LYS A 102 -0.85 -5.99 -30.90
N GLY A 103 -1.93 -5.21 -31.01
CA GLY A 103 -2.37 -4.60 -32.26
C GLY A 103 -1.34 -3.60 -32.81
N GLU A 104 -0.87 -2.70 -31.94
CA GLU A 104 0.12 -1.67 -32.28
C GLU A 104 1.47 -2.27 -32.71
N LEU A 105 1.80 -3.46 -32.20
CA LEU A 105 3.05 -4.14 -32.55
C LEU A 105 3.07 -4.72 -33.96
N TYR A 106 1.91 -4.92 -34.60
CA TYR A 106 1.82 -5.55 -35.92
C TYR A 106 2.57 -4.74 -36.98
N ASP A 107 2.50 -3.42 -36.91
CA ASP A 107 3.11 -2.51 -37.87
C ASP A 107 4.62 -2.32 -37.65
N ILE A 108 5.14 -2.73 -36.48
CA ILE A 108 6.56 -2.58 -36.10
C ILE A 108 7.26 -3.93 -35.84
N TRP A 109 6.75 -5.02 -36.42
CA TRP A 109 7.28 -6.38 -36.23
C TRP A 109 8.79 -6.54 -36.48
N TYR A 110 9.39 -5.68 -37.33
CA TYR A 110 10.84 -5.68 -37.60
C TYR A 110 11.70 -5.17 -36.42
N LEU A 111 11.06 -4.70 -35.35
CA LEU A 111 11.66 -4.33 -34.08
C LEU A 111 11.56 -5.42 -33.01
N GLU A 112 11.07 -6.62 -33.37
CA GLU A 112 11.05 -7.77 -32.46
C GLU A 112 12.45 -8.09 -31.92
N ASP A 113 12.52 -8.36 -30.61
CA ASP A 113 13.76 -8.63 -29.88
C ASP A 113 14.82 -7.52 -30.00
N LYS A 114 14.39 -6.26 -30.00
CA LYS A 114 15.28 -5.10 -30.02
C LYS A 114 15.00 -4.15 -28.87
N TYR A 115 16.03 -3.37 -28.55
CA TYR A 115 15.84 -2.15 -27.80
C TYR A 115 15.27 -1.08 -28.73
N VAL A 116 14.26 -0.36 -28.26
CA VAL A 116 13.59 0.70 -29.01
C VAL A 116 13.55 2.00 -28.21
N ASP A 117 13.56 3.12 -28.91
CA ASP A 117 13.20 4.44 -28.37
C ASP A 117 11.75 4.72 -28.77
N VAL A 118 10.90 4.95 -27.77
CA VAL A 118 9.50 5.34 -27.94
C VAL A 118 9.34 6.81 -27.59
N MET A 119 8.88 7.59 -28.56
CA MET A 119 8.48 8.98 -28.38
C MET A 119 7.05 9.01 -27.86
N VAL A 120 6.89 9.31 -26.58
CA VAL A 120 5.59 9.36 -25.91
C VAL A 120 5.17 10.81 -25.78
N ASP A 121 3.96 11.13 -26.26
CA ASP A 121 3.41 12.48 -26.17
C ASP A 121 2.92 12.80 -24.76
N ARG A 122 2.32 11.80 -24.10
CA ARG A 122 1.76 11.91 -22.76
C ARG A 122 1.66 10.53 -22.10
N ILE A 123 1.83 10.50 -20.78
CA ILE A 123 1.54 9.32 -19.96
C ILE A 123 0.33 9.65 -19.10
N ASP A 124 -0.74 8.89 -19.27
CA ASP A 124 -1.93 8.99 -18.42
C ASP A 124 -1.78 8.07 -17.22
N ILE A 125 -2.17 8.59 -16.05
CA ILE A 125 -2.07 7.91 -14.77
C ILE A 125 -3.48 7.78 -14.21
N ALA A 126 -4.01 6.56 -14.21
CA ALA A 126 -5.30 6.24 -13.62
C ALA A 126 -5.10 5.87 -12.15
N PHE A 127 -5.58 6.73 -11.24
CA PHE A 127 -5.53 6.47 -9.79
C PHE A 127 -6.70 5.57 -9.39
N MET A 128 -6.40 4.39 -8.86
CA MET A 128 -7.42 3.38 -8.54
C MET A 128 -7.89 3.44 -7.08
N LYS A 129 -6.95 3.51 -6.14
CA LYS A 129 -7.21 3.59 -4.69
C LYS A 129 -5.97 4.03 -3.92
N PRO A 130 -6.12 4.68 -2.75
CA PRO A 130 -5.00 4.93 -1.86
C PRO A 130 -4.40 3.60 -1.37
N VAL A 131 -3.08 3.59 -1.20
CA VAL A 131 -2.33 2.54 -0.51
C VAL A 131 -2.19 2.98 0.93
N MET A 132 -2.89 2.28 1.82
CA MET A 132 -2.87 2.55 3.24
C MET A 132 -1.67 1.85 3.87
N GLU A 133 -0.77 2.61 4.50
CA GLU A 133 0.30 2.00 5.28
C GLU A 133 -0.28 1.49 6.60
N THR A 134 0.00 0.22 6.92
CA THR A 134 -0.39 -0.40 8.19
C THR A 134 0.82 -0.78 9.03
N ILE A 135 0.57 -1.04 10.30
CA ILE A 135 1.50 -1.71 11.22
C ILE A 135 0.83 -2.97 11.75
N THR A 136 1.61 -4.04 11.88
CA THR A 136 1.18 -5.26 12.56
C THR A 136 1.21 -5.05 14.06
N LEU A 137 0.09 -5.31 14.72
CA LEU A 137 -0.04 -5.29 16.17
C LEU A 137 -0.64 -6.60 16.67
N TYR A 138 -0.47 -6.82 17.96
CA TYR A 138 -0.91 -8.02 18.65
C TYR A 138 -1.78 -7.67 19.85
N SER A 139 -2.62 -8.59 20.28
CA SER A 139 -3.32 -8.48 21.56
C SER A 139 -3.55 -9.87 22.15
N SER A 140 -3.35 -10.00 23.45
CA SER A 140 -3.66 -11.22 24.20
C SER A 140 -5.06 -11.13 24.77
N VAL A 141 -5.90 -12.15 24.51
CA VAL A 141 -7.31 -12.15 24.92
C VAL A 141 -7.69 -13.48 25.58
N GLY A 142 -8.66 -13.44 26.50
CA GLY A 142 -9.28 -14.63 27.07
C GLY A 142 -10.47 -15.14 26.24
N GLN A 143 -11.10 -16.24 26.67
CA GLN A 143 -12.20 -16.88 25.93
C GLN A 143 -13.38 -15.93 25.65
N LYS A 144 -13.86 -15.22 26.67
CA LYS A 144 -15.03 -14.32 26.57
C LYS A 144 -14.79 -13.18 25.57
N GLU A 145 -13.59 -12.60 25.58
CA GLU A 145 -13.23 -11.53 24.66
C GLU A 145 -13.09 -12.06 23.23
N LEU A 146 -12.49 -13.24 23.04
CA LEU A 146 -12.42 -13.89 21.74
C LEU A 146 -13.81 -14.21 21.17
N ASP A 147 -14.79 -14.61 22.00
CA ASP A 147 -16.15 -14.87 21.53
C ASP A 147 -16.87 -13.59 21.07
N LEU A 148 -16.56 -12.43 21.67
CA LEU A 148 -17.04 -11.14 21.21
C LEU A 148 -16.37 -10.72 19.89
N ILE A 149 -15.07 -10.96 19.74
CA ILE A 149 -14.34 -10.76 18.48
C ILE A 149 -14.92 -11.67 17.38
N ARG A 150 -15.26 -12.93 17.70
CA ARG A 150 -15.94 -13.84 16.76
C ARG A 150 -17.32 -13.32 16.35
N ALA A 151 -18.07 -12.78 17.30
CA ALA A 151 -19.39 -12.20 17.03
C ALA A 151 -19.31 -10.96 16.12
N SER A 152 -18.20 -10.23 16.12
CA SER A 152 -17.91 -9.14 15.19
C SER A 152 -17.31 -9.61 13.85
N HIS A 153 -17.34 -10.92 13.56
CA HIS A 153 -16.69 -11.53 12.40
C HIS A 153 -15.18 -11.26 12.34
N TYR A 154 -14.53 -11.15 13.50
CA TYR A 154 -13.12 -10.82 13.65
C TYR A 154 -12.75 -9.41 13.14
N CYS A 155 -13.71 -8.49 13.07
CA CYS A 155 -13.45 -7.13 12.58
C CYS A 155 -13.25 -6.10 13.71
N ALA A 156 -13.55 -6.45 14.98
CA ALA A 156 -13.49 -5.49 16.07
C ALA A 156 -13.18 -6.14 17.43
N PHE A 157 -12.39 -5.45 18.25
CA PHE A 157 -12.27 -5.69 19.69
C PHE A 157 -13.50 -5.15 20.43
N PRO A 158 -14.00 -5.83 21.47
CA PRO A 158 -15.16 -5.36 22.21
C PRO A 158 -14.86 -4.09 23.02
N PRO A 159 -15.89 -3.27 23.32
CA PRO A 159 -15.73 -2.12 24.21
C PRO A 159 -15.11 -2.51 25.56
N ARG A 160 -14.23 -1.66 26.10
CA ARG A 160 -13.65 -1.89 27.42
C ARG A 160 -14.69 -1.78 28.52
N LEU A 161 -14.46 -2.50 29.62
CA LEU A 161 -15.28 -2.38 30.81
C LEU A 161 -15.10 -0.98 31.42
N SER A 162 -16.11 -0.47 32.11
CA SER A 162 -16.11 0.91 32.64
C SER A 162 -14.94 1.23 33.59
N PHE A 163 -14.30 0.20 34.17
CA PHE A 163 -13.14 0.35 35.05
C PHE A 163 -11.79 0.16 34.32
N GLN A 164 -11.80 -0.21 33.03
CA GLN A 164 -10.63 -0.40 32.19
C GLN A 164 -10.47 0.83 31.28
N PRO A 165 -9.62 1.80 31.63
CA PRO A 165 -9.54 3.06 30.90
C PRO A 165 -8.82 2.96 29.55
N MET A 166 -8.13 1.85 29.27
CA MET A 166 -7.21 1.73 28.15
C MET A 166 -7.28 0.36 27.46
N PHE A 167 -6.98 0.36 26.15
CA PHE A 167 -6.68 -0.79 25.33
C PHE A 167 -5.18 -0.79 24.96
N TYR A 168 -4.56 -1.97 25.01
CA TYR A 168 -3.10 -2.13 24.95
C TYR A 168 -2.68 -3.02 23.78
N PRO A 169 -2.70 -2.53 22.52
CA PRO A 169 -2.18 -3.29 21.41
C PRO A 169 -0.65 -3.30 21.45
N ILE A 170 -0.08 -4.49 21.27
CA ILE A 170 1.31 -4.84 21.50
C ILE A 170 2.07 -4.82 20.16
N LEU A 171 3.32 -4.34 20.16
CA LEU A 171 4.14 -4.27 18.94
C LEU A 171 4.93 -5.56 18.66
N ASN A 172 5.05 -6.44 19.65
CA ASN A 172 5.89 -7.64 19.61
C ASN A 172 5.08 -8.93 19.86
N GLU A 173 5.20 -9.91 18.96
CA GLU A 173 4.51 -11.20 19.05
C GLU A 173 4.94 -12.01 20.28
N GLU A 174 6.24 -12.08 20.58
CA GLU A 174 6.79 -12.83 21.71
C GLU A 174 6.27 -12.26 23.04
N TYR A 175 6.12 -10.93 23.12
CA TYR A 175 5.53 -10.30 24.29
C TYR A 175 4.04 -10.64 24.44
N ALA A 176 3.27 -10.62 23.35
CA ALA A 176 1.86 -11.05 23.40
C ALA A 176 1.71 -12.54 23.77
N ILE A 177 2.60 -13.40 23.28
CA ILE A 177 2.68 -14.82 23.68
C ILE A 177 2.97 -14.94 25.18
N GLN A 178 3.94 -14.17 25.69
CA GLN A 178 4.27 -14.17 27.10
C GLN A 178 3.03 -13.83 27.94
N ILE A 179 2.28 -12.79 27.53
CA ILE A 179 1.09 -12.40 28.29
C ILE A 179 0.01 -13.48 28.26
N ALA A 180 -0.30 -13.99 27.06
CA ALA A 180 -1.31 -15.03 26.89
C ALA A 180 -0.99 -16.30 27.71
N ARG A 181 0.27 -16.72 27.74
CA ARG A 181 0.71 -17.92 28.45
C ARG A 181 0.84 -17.72 29.96
N ASP A 182 1.47 -16.62 30.39
CA ASP A 182 1.89 -16.45 31.78
C ASP A 182 0.83 -15.74 32.65
N TRP A 183 -0.14 -15.05 32.04
CA TRP A 183 -1.27 -14.42 32.73
C TRP A 183 -2.62 -14.99 32.30
N ASN A 184 -3.02 -14.86 31.04
CA ASN A 184 -4.40 -15.24 30.64
C ASN A 184 -4.71 -16.74 30.84
N ALA A 185 -3.77 -17.63 30.50
CA ALA A 185 -3.98 -19.07 30.62
C ALA A 185 -4.09 -19.57 32.08
N ILE A 186 -3.72 -18.76 33.07
CA ILE A 186 -3.79 -19.14 34.50
C ILE A 186 -4.87 -18.40 35.28
N GLU A 187 -5.52 -17.39 34.68
CA GLU A 187 -6.58 -16.60 35.31
C GLU A 187 -7.97 -17.20 35.08
N GLU A 188 -8.77 -17.26 36.16
CA GLU A 188 -10.14 -17.80 36.12
C GLU A 188 -11.06 -16.91 35.26
N GLU A 189 -10.88 -15.59 35.31
CA GLU A 189 -11.66 -14.63 34.52
C GLU A 189 -11.52 -14.87 33.01
N CYS A 190 -10.35 -15.38 32.59
CA CYS A 190 -10.00 -15.75 31.23
C CYS A 190 -10.37 -17.21 30.88
N ASP A 191 -11.05 -17.92 31.78
CA ASP A 191 -11.42 -19.33 31.66
C ASP A 191 -10.19 -20.26 31.51
N TYR A 192 -9.05 -19.90 32.11
CA TYR A 192 -7.78 -20.61 32.03
C TYR A 192 -7.30 -20.86 30.59
N VAL A 193 -7.54 -19.89 29.71
CA VAL A 193 -7.06 -19.91 28.32
C VAL A 193 -6.61 -18.53 27.89
N GLY A 194 -5.48 -18.49 27.19
CA GLY A 194 -4.94 -17.29 26.57
C GLY A 194 -4.79 -17.46 25.07
N TYR A 195 -5.27 -16.49 24.30
CA TYR A 195 -5.10 -16.44 22.86
C TYR A 195 -4.22 -15.25 22.47
N VAL A 196 -3.41 -15.42 21.43
CA VAL A 196 -2.69 -14.32 20.79
C VAL A 196 -3.39 -13.99 19.49
N THR A 197 -3.74 -12.72 19.33
CA THR A 197 -4.32 -12.18 18.10
C THR A 197 -3.30 -11.30 17.37
N ARG A 198 -3.38 -11.28 16.04
CA ARG A 198 -2.58 -10.45 15.13
C ARG A 198 -3.52 -9.67 14.21
N PHE A 199 -3.27 -8.39 14.00
CA PHE A 199 -4.09 -7.53 13.16
C PHE A 199 -3.27 -6.37 12.58
N GLN A 200 -3.77 -5.76 11.51
CA GLN A 200 -3.16 -4.62 10.85
C GLN A 200 -3.93 -3.34 11.19
N VAL A 201 -3.23 -2.28 11.61
CA VAL A 201 -3.85 -0.97 11.89
C VAL A 201 -3.23 0.10 11.01
N ARG A 202 -4.04 1.02 10.49
CA ARG A 202 -3.52 2.15 9.69
C ARG A 202 -2.53 2.99 10.50
N LYS A 203 -1.36 3.27 9.92
CA LYS A 203 -0.32 4.08 10.54
C LYS A 203 -0.78 5.50 10.85
N GLU A 204 -1.60 6.10 9.99
CA GLU A 204 -2.09 7.47 10.16
C GLU A 204 -2.89 7.65 11.46
N PHE A 205 -3.62 6.62 11.87
CA PHE A 205 -4.35 6.60 13.13
C PHE A 205 -3.42 6.27 14.31
N ILE A 206 -2.62 5.20 14.20
CA ILE A 206 -1.85 4.71 15.35
C ILE A 206 -0.69 5.63 15.74
N ASN A 207 -0.16 6.42 14.79
CA ASN A 207 0.91 7.38 15.04
C ASN A 207 0.48 8.56 15.93
N ARG A 208 -0.82 8.69 16.23
CA ARG A 208 -1.33 9.66 17.22
C ARG A 208 -0.96 9.26 18.65
N TYR A 209 -0.62 7.99 18.88
CA TYR A 209 -0.30 7.43 20.18
C TYR A 209 1.20 7.17 20.32
N THR A 210 1.72 7.44 21.50
CA THR A 210 3.14 7.21 21.82
C THR A 210 3.36 5.76 22.23
N VAL A 211 4.33 5.09 21.61
CA VAL A 211 4.78 3.75 22.03
C VAL A 211 5.31 3.83 23.47
N GLN A 212 4.76 3.00 24.34
CA GLN A 212 5.18 2.84 25.73
C GLN A 212 6.04 1.59 25.86
N THR A 213 7.08 1.67 26.70
CA THR A 213 7.95 0.53 27.02
C THR A 213 7.73 0.17 28.49
N VAL A 214 7.05 -0.94 28.76
CA VAL A 214 6.62 -1.31 30.12
C VAL A 214 7.74 -1.97 30.91
N VAL A 215 8.45 -2.94 30.32
CA VAL A 215 9.60 -3.62 30.94
C VAL A 215 10.64 -4.03 29.89
N GLY A 216 11.70 -3.23 29.72
CA GLY A 216 12.75 -3.55 28.73
C GLY A 216 12.27 -3.42 27.27
N ILE A 217 13.21 -3.49 26.33
CA ILE A 217 12.98 -3.09 24.92
C ILE A 217 11.94 -3.96 24.19
N GLY A 218 11.72 -5.20 24.62
CA GLY A 218 10.76 -6.12 23.98
C GLY A 218 9.30 -5.90 24.35
N HIS A 219 9.03 -5.11 25.40
CA HIS A 219 7.71 -4.98 26.01
C HIS A 219 7.09 -3.64 25.63
N GLN A 220 6.83 -3.49 24.33
CA GLN A 220 6.29 -2.27 23.73
C GLN A 220 4.82 -2.42 23.38
N GLU A 221 4.03 -1.41 23.74
CA GLU A 221 2.60 -1.34 23.51
C GLU A 221 2.15 0.11 23.28
N TYR A 222 0.98 0.28 22.68
CA TYR A 222 0.28 1.57 22.69
C TYR A 222 -0.71 1.60 23.84
N TRP A 223 -1.01 2.79 24.35
CA TRP A 223 -2.07 3.02 25.33
C TRP A 223 -3.19 3.80 24.64
N ILE A 224 -4.21 3.08 24.19
CA ILE A 224 -5.36 3.65 23.47
C ILE A 224 -6.49 3.87 24.49
N PRO A 225 -7.00 5.10 24.69
CA PRO A 225 -8.14 5.35 25.56
C PRO A 225 -9.34 4.50 25.17
N ALA A 226 -10.12 4.06 26.17
CA ALA A 226 -11.31 3.24 25.94
C ALA A 226 -12.33 3.95 25.03
N GLU A 227 -12.43 5.28 25.11
CA GLU A 227 -13.27 6.10 24.23
C GLU A 227 -12.84 6.08 22.76
N ASP A 228 -11.56 5.84 22.49
CA ASP A 228 -11.01 5.81 21.13
C ASP A 228 -11.10 4.41 20.50
N LEU A 229 -11.49 3.38 21.26
CA LEU A 229 -11.49 1.98 20.78
C LEU A 229 -12.47 1.74 19.62
N GLU A 230 -13.59 2.47 19.59
CA GLU A 230 -14.50 2.39 18.45
C GLU A 230 -13.87 2.94 17.17
N GLU A 231 -13.17 4.07 17.26
CA GLU A 231 -12.41 4.64 16.15
C GLU A 231 -11.23 3.72 15.76
N PHE A 232 -10.54 3.14 16.74
CA PHE A 232 -9.48 2.16 16.53
C PHE A 232 -9.95 1.00 15.66
N ASN A 233 -11.11 0.42 15.98
CA ASN A 233 -11.68 -0.70 15.23
C ASN A 233 -11.97 -0.34 13.77
N GLN A 234 -12.34 0.91 13.47
CA GLN A 234 -12.55 1.38 12.10
C GLN A 234 -11.24 1.47 11.28
N HIS A 235 -10.09 1.49 11.96
CA HIS A 235 -8.77 1.53 11.35
C HIS A 235 -8.07 0.17 11.30
N ILE A 236 -8.74 -0.91 11.71
CA ILE A 236 -8.28 -2.28 11.48
C ILE A 236 -8.49 -2.63 10.00
N GLU A 237 -7.42 -3.04 9.35
CA GLU A 237 -7.43 -3.50 7.96
C GLU A 237 -7.45 -5.03 7.92
N GLY A 238 -8.44 -5.60 7.24
CA GLY A 238 -8.63 -7.05 7.17
C GLY A 238 -9.36 -7.60 8.41
N VAL A 239 -8.81 -8.67 8.99
CA VAL A 239 -9.41 -9.38 10.15
C VAL A 239 -8.40 -9.54 11.28
N ILE A 240 -8.91 -9.74 12.48
CA ILE A 240 -8.15 -10.12 13.67
C ILE A 240 -7.91 -11.63 13.62
N GLU A 241 -6.67 -12.04 13.43
CA GLU A 241 -6.27 -13.44 13.29
C GLU A 241 -5.82 -14.02 14.63
N VAL A 242 -6.34 -15.19 15.03
CA VAL A 242 -5.77 -15.94 16.16
C VAL A 242 -4.55 -16.72 15.68
N ILE A 243 -3.39 -16.45 16.29
CA ILE A 243 -2.11 -17.03 15.87
C ILE A 243 -1.52 -18.00 16.90
N ALA A 244 -1.98 -17.97 18.16
CA ALA A 244 -1.58 -18.91 19.20
C ALA A 244 -2.67 -19.08 20.27
N GLU A 245 -2.64 -20.22 20.96
CA GLU A 245 -3.52 -20.61 22.06
C GLU A 245 -2.71 -21.30 23.16
N PHE A 246 -3.01 -20.98 24.42
CA PHE A 246 -2.36 -21.52 25.62
C PHE A 246 -3.42 -21.93 26.65
N ARG A 247 -3.21 -23.08 27.30
CA ARG A 247 -4.06 -23.68 28.33
C ARG A 247 -3.21 -24.35 29.40
#